data_AF-A0A2V6KNN3-F1
#
_entry.id   AF-A0A2V6KNN3-F1
#
_cell.length_a   1.000
_cell.length_b   1.000
_cell.length_c   1.000
_cell.angle_alpha   90.00
_cell.angle_beta   90.00
_cell.angle_gamma   90.00
#
_symmetry.space_group_name_H-M   'P 1'
#
loop_
_entity.id
_entity.type
_entity.pdbx_description
1 polymer ?
#
loop_
_entity_poly.entity_id
_entity_poly.type
_entity_poly.pdbx_seq_one_letter_code
_entity_poly.pdbx_strand_id
1 'polypeptide(L)'
;MLAGCGSAADRALEETFEQTYTIEPTANITVINGDGAVLVYGSNTNEIQVRAVKRAYSRERLKQIAINVSVQPGSISINTKFPPKPKWALFDRSGTVDYTVVVPATANIGGLELNAGEVLLDGIHG
;
A
#
# COMPACT_ATOMS: atom_id res chain seq x y z
N MET A 1 -24.19 -8.48 37.67
CA MET A 1 -22.80 -8.43 37.16
C MET A 1 -22.90 -8.24 35.66
N LEU A 2 -22.54 -7.06 35.16
CA LEU A 2 -22.59 -6.74 33.73
C LEU A 2 -21.37 -7.40 33.06
N ALA A 3 -21.61 -8.51 32.35
CA ALA A 3 -20.57 -9.17 31.57
C ALA A 3 -20.26 -8.31 30.35
N GLY A 4 -19.06 -7.71 30.35
CA GLY A 4 -18.54 -6.99 29.20
C GLY A 4 -18.29 -7.94 28.05
N CYS A 5 -19.09 -7.85 26.99
CA CYS A 5 -18.77 -8.45 25.70
C CYS A 5 -17.71 -7.58 25.00
N GLY A 6 -16.45 -7.71 25.41
CA GLY A 6 -15.32 -7.27 24.60
C GLY A 6 -15.02 -8.34 23.55
N SER A 7 -15.71 -8.32 22.42
CA SER A 7 -15.47 -9.27 21.33
C SER A 7 -14.08 -9.04 20.74
N ALA A 8 -13.14 -9.95 21.03
CA ALA A 8 -11.85 -10.06 20.34
C ALA A 8 -11.99 -10.43 18.84
N ALA A 9 -13.21 -10.44 18.29
CA ALA A 9 -13.56 -10.88 16.94
C ALA A 9 -13.51 -9.75 15.87
N ASP A 10 -13.32 -8.48 16.28
CA ASP A 10 -13.39 -7.33 15.36
C ASP A 10 -12.04 -6.61 15.15
N ARG A 11 -10.91 -7.16 15.60
CA ARG A 11 -9.60 -6.58 15.27
C ARG A 11 -9.11 -7.13 13.93
N ALA A 12 -8.87 -6.24 12.98
CA ALA A 12 -8.22 -6.60 11.72
C ALA A 12 -6.83 -7.21 12.01
N LEU A 13 -6.51 -8.28 11.29
CA LEU A 13 -5.17 -8.86 11.23
C LEU A 13 -4.29 -7.99 10.35
N GLU A 14 -3.01 -7.90 10.70
CA GLU A 14 -2.03 -7.10 9.97
C GLU A 14 -0.87 -7.96 9.47
N GLU A 15 -0.36 -7.66 8.27
CA GLU A 15 0.88 -8.21 7.75
C GLU A 15 1.69 -7.10 7.08
N THR A 16 2.97 -7.00 7.42
CA THR A 16 3.87 -5.98 6.85
C THR A 16 4.68 -6.56 5.72
N PHE A 17 4.79 -5.80 4.63
CA PHE A 17 5.67 -6.04 3.50
C PHE A 17 6.67 -4.89 3.40
N GLU A 18 7.96 -5.20 3.36
CA GLU A 18 9.03 -4.22 3.26
C GLU A 18 10.03 -4.69 2.20
N GLN A 19 10.32 -3.82 1.23
CA GLN A 19 11.32 -4.06 0.20
C GLN A 19 12.05 -2.77 -0.17
N THR A 20 13.30 -2.91 -0.56
CA THR A 20 14.14 -1.80 -1.02
C THR A 20 14.75 -2.13 -2.38
N TYR A 21 14.77 -1.15 -3.28
CA TYR A 21 15.35 -1.29 -4.62
C TYR A 21 16.22 -0.09 -4.95
N THR A 22 17.41 -0.33 -5.50
CA THR A 22 18.22 0.72 -6.12
C THR A 22 17.59 1.11 -7.45
N ILE A 23 17.38 2.41 -7.65
CA ILE A 23 16.74 2.95 -8.86
C ILE A 23 17.46 4.19 -9.37
N GLU A 24 17.18 4.56 -10.61
CA GLU A 24 17.62 5.84 -11.14
C GLU A 24 16.94 6.99 -10.38
N PRO A 25 17.65 8.09 -10.06
CA PRO A 25 17.08 9.21 -9.31
C PRO A 25 15.89 9.88 -9.99
N THR A 26 15.78 9.76 -11.31
CA THR A 26 14.72 10.35 -12.15
C THR A 26 13.70 9.31 -12.60
N ALA A 27 13.70 8.11 -12.01
CA ALA A 27 12.78 7.05 -12.38
C ALA A 27 11.31 7.49 -12.21
N ASN A 28 10.45 6.97 -13.07
CA ASN A 28 9.02 7.19 -13.00
C ASN A 28 8.38 6.21 -12.02
N ILE A 29 7.71 6.73 -11.00
CA ILE A 29 7.08 5.97 -9.93
C ILE A 29 5.57 5.96 -10.14
N THR A 30 4.97 4.78 -10.19
CA THR A 30 3.51 4.61 -10.22
C THR A 30 3.06 3.73 -9.06
N VAL A 31 2.07 4.20 -8.29
CA VAL A 31 1.45 3.42 -7.22
C VAL A 31 -0.04 3.29 -7.52
N ILE A 32 -0.51 2.05 -7.62
CA ILE A 32 -1.91 1.70 -7.83
C ILE A 32 -2.39 0.91 -6.61
N ASN A 33 -3.31 1.51 -5.86
CA ASN A 33 -3.89 0.92 -4.68
C ASN A 33 -5.42 1.04 -4.72
N GLY A 34 -6.11 -0.04 -4.34
CA GLY A 34 -7.57 -0.05 -4.33
C GLY A 34 -8.17 0.60 -3.08
N ASP A 35 -7.57 0.39 -1.92
CA ASP A 35 -8.13 0.79 -0.62
C ASP A 35 -7.00 0.94 0.41
N GLY A 36 -6.87 2.12 1.00
CA GLY A 36 -5.86 2.46 1.99
C GLY A 36 -5.20 3.82 1.76
N ALA A 37 -4.24 4.17 2.61
CA ALA A 37 -3.46 5.39 2.43
C ALA A 37 -2.20 5.13 1.59
N VAL A 38 -1.79 6.10 0.77
CA VAL A 38 -0.49 6.11 0.09
C VAL A 38 0.27 7.36 0.48
N LEU A 39 1.34 7.18 1.27
CA LEU A 39 2.24 8.25 1.67
C LEU A 39 3.54 8.12 0.88
N VAL A 40 3.93 9.17 0.17
CA VAL A 40 5.16 9.22 -0.62
C VAL A 40 6.05 10.34 -0.09
N TYR A 41 7.29 9.99 0.23
CA TYR A 41 8.29 10.89 0.79
C TYR A 41 9.54 10.95 -0.10
N GLY A 42 10.04 12.15 -0.36
CA GLY A 42 11.33 12.36 -1.01
C GLY A 42 12.52 12.15 -0.08
N SER A 43 13.60 11.57 -0.59
CA SER A 43 14.88 11.41 0.09
C SER A 43 16.06 11.77 -0.82
N ASN A 44 17.26 11.87 -0.23
CA ASN A 44 18.50 12.15 -0.96
C ASN A 44 19.25 10.87 -1.38
N THR A 45 18.56 9.71 -1.42
CA THR A 45 19.16 8.41 -1.74
C THR A 45 18.67 7.91 -3.10
N ASN A 46 19.49 7.15 -3.81
CA ASN A 46 19.14 6.55 -5.11
C ASN A 46 18.43 5.20 -4.94
N GLU A 47 17.49 5.17 -4.01
CA GLU A 47 16.78 3.96 -3.60
C GLU A 47 15.32 4.28 -3.38
N ILE A 48 14.46 3.32 -3.70
CA ILE A 48 13.08 3.31 -3.26
C ILE A 48 12.90 2.29 -2.14
N GLN A 49 12.27 2.74 -1.05
CA GLN A 49 11.84 1.89 0.06
C GLN A 49 10.33 1.79 0.03
N VAL A 50 9.81 0.57 -0.10
CA VAL A 50 8.39 0.28 -0.14
C VAL A 50 8.03 -0.44 1.15
N ARG A 51 7.30 0.25 2.02
CA ARG A 51 6.67 -0.35 3.20
C ARG A 51 5.17 -0.37 3.01
N ALA A 52 4.55 -1.52 3.20
CA ALA A 52 3.11 -1.70 3.09
C ALA A 52 2.57 -2.47 4.30
N VAL A 53 1.46 -2.00 4.86
CA VAL A 53 0.74 -2.69 5.94
C VAL A 53 -0.59 -3.17 5.39
N LYS A 54 -0.71 -4.48 5.19
CA LYS A 54 -1.95 -5.13 4.76
C LYS A 54 -2.82 -5.37 5.98
N ARG A 55 -4.12 -5.07 5.88
CA ARG A 55 -5.11 -5.30 6.94
C ARG A 55 -6.30 -6.08 6.43
N ALA A 56 -6.75 -7.11 7.15
CA ALA A 56 -7.99 -7.81 6.83
C ALA A 56 -8.57 -8.54 8.04
N TYR A 57 -9.88 -8.79 8.03
CA TYR A 57 -10.59 -9.48 9.12
C TYR A 57 -10.47 -11.02 9.06
N SER A 58 -9.76 -11.57 8.08
CA SER A 58 -9.44 -13.00 8.03
C SER A 58 -8.05 -13.25 7.47
N ARG A 59 -7.39 -14.31 7.96
CA ARG A 59 -6.04 -14.71 7.49
C ARG A 59 -6.02 -15.04 6.01
N GLU A 60 -7.07 -15.70 5.53
CA GLU A 60 -7.19 -16.08 4.12
C GLU A 60 -7.28 -14.85 3.22
N ARG A 61 -8.09 -13.86 3.61
CA ARG A 61 -8.18 -12.59 2.89
C ARG A 61 -6.84 -11.85 2.88
N LEU A 62 -6.18 -11.77 4.03
CA LEU A 62 -4.88 -11.10 4.19
C LEU A 62 -3.80 -11.70 3.26
N LYS A 63 -3.79 -13.03 3.13
CA LYS A 63 -2.89 -13.76 2.22
C LYS A 63 -3.22 -13.56 0.75
N GLN A 64 -4.49 -13.37 0.42
CA GLN A 64 -4.94 -13.14 -0.96
C GLN A 64 -4.71 -11.70 -1.44
N ILE A 65 -4.47 -10.74 -0.54
CA ILE A 65 -4.00 -9.39 -0.91
C ILE A 65 -2.55 -9.50 -1.40
N ALA A 66 -2.36 -9.28 -2.70
CA ALA A 66 -1.08 -9.40 -3.35
C ALA A 66 -0.51 -8.03 -3.72
N ILE A 67 0.72 -7.77 -3.30
CA ILE A 67 1.48 -6.58 -3.67
C ILE A 67 2.48 -7.00 -4.74
N ASN A 68 2.39 -6.40 -5.92
CA ASN A 68 3.31 -6.67 -7.01
C ASN A 68 4.17 -5.43 -7.23
N VAL A 69 5.49 -5.60 -7.15
CA VAL A 69 6.46 -4.55 -7.46
C VAL A 69 7.18 -4.94 -8.74
N SER A 70 7.09 -4.10 -9.76
CA SER A 70 7.79 -4.27 -11.03
C SER A 70 8.82 -3.16 -11.18
N VAL A 71 10.10 -3.54 -11.22
CA VAL A 71 11.23 -2.64 -11.42
C VAL A 71 11.73 -2.80 -12.85
N GLN A 72 11.78 -1.70 -13.59
CA GLN A 72 12.30 -1.62 -14.95
C GLN A 72 13.30 -0.46 -15.04
N PRO A 73 14.18 -0.44 -16.05
CA PRO A 73 15.03 0.73 -16.29
C PRO A 73 14.17 2.00 -16.40
N GLY A 74 14.50 3.02 -15.59
CA GLY A 74 13.78 4.30 -15.54
C GLY A 74 12.34 4.27 -15.01
N SER A 75 11.81 3.13 -14.51
CA SER A 75 10.46 3.09 -13.94
C SER A 75 10.24 2.01 -12.89
N ILE A 76 9.35 2.29 -11.95
CA ILE A 76 8.86 1.31 -10.97
C ILE A 76 7.35 1.44 -10.80
N SER A 77 6.68 0.29 -10.78
CA SER A 77 5.24 0.20 -10.59
C SER A 77 4.93 -0.69 -9.39
N ILE A 78 4.14 -0.15 -8.46
CA ILE A 78 3.62 -0.84 -7.28
C ILE A 78 2.12 -1.03 -7.49
N ASN A 79 1.66 -2.27 -7.59
CA ASN A 79 0.26 -2.58 -7.83
C ASN A 79 -0.30 -3.52 -6.77
N THR A 80 -1.39 -3.10 -6.13
CA THR A 80 -2.13 -3.91 -5.17
C THR A 80 -3.28 -4.64 -5.85
N LYS A 81 -3.29 -5.98 -5.75
CA LYS A 81 -4.43 -6.79 -6.16
C LYS A 81 -5.21 -7.23 -4.93
N PHE A 82 -6.42 -6.71 -4.80
CA PHE A 82 -7.38 -7.18 -3.82
C PHE A 82 -8.16 -8.38 -4.36
N PRO A 83 -8.53 -9.34 -3.52
CA PRO A 83 -9.40 -10.44 -3.95
C PRO A 83 -10.80 -9.89 -4.25
N PRO A 84 -11.60 -10.54 -5.11
CA PRO A 84 -12.93 -10.06 -5.44
C PRO A 84 -13.81 -9.91 -4.19
N LYS A 85 -14.67 -8.89 -4.16
CA LYS A 85 -15.60 -8.68 -3.04
C LYS A 85 -16.67 -9.79 -3.09
N PRO A 86 -17.00 -10.46 -1.97
CA PRO A 86 -18.07 -11.45 -1.95
C PRO A 86 -19.41 -10.79 -2.26
N LYS A 87 -20.19 -11.36 -3.19
CA LYS A 87 -21.49 -10.80 -3.65
C LYS A 87 -22.56 -10.70 -2.55
N TRP A 88 -22.37 -11.39 -1.42
CA TRP A 88 -23.33 -11.50 -0.31
C TRP A 88 -22.85 -10.84 0.99
N ALA A 89 -21.67 -10.20 0.98
CA ALA A 89 -21.16 -9.52 2.16
C ALA A 89 -21.86 -8.16 2.31
N LEU A 90 -22.77 -8.05 3.27
CA LEU A 90 -23.48 -6.80 3.62
C LEU A 90 -22.55 -5.74 4.25
N PHE A 91 -21.29 -6.09 4.56
CA PHE A 91 -20.28 -5.18 5.09
C PHE A 91 -18.97 -5.35 4.34
N ASP A 92 -18.36 -4.22 3.97
CA ASP A 92 -17.07 -4.21 3.29
C ASP A 92 -15.96 -4.63 4.26
N ARG A 93 -15.58 -5.92 4.20
CA ARG A 93 -14.44 -6.49 4.91
C ARG A 93 -13.29 -6.80 3.94
N SER A 94 -13.22 -6.08 2.82
CA SER A 94 -12.37 -6.44 1.68
C SER A 94 -10.86 -6.27 1.93
N GLY A 95 -10.49 -5.60 3.03
CA GLY A 95 -9.13 -5.38 3.51
C GLY A 95 -8.52 -4.12 2.92
N THR A 96 -7.54 -3.54 3.61
CA THR A 96 -6.86 -2.30 3.19
C THR A 96 -5.36 -2.54 3.08
N VAL A 97 -4.66 -1.69 2.32
CA VAL A 97 -3.20 -1.67 2.27
C VAL A 97 -2.71 -0.25 2.37
N ASP A 98 -2.06 0.07 3.49
CA ASP A 98 -1.47 1.38 3.72
C ASP A 98 0.00 1.35 3.27
N TYR A 99 0.39 2.25 2.38
CA TYR A 99 1.74 2.40 1.85
C TYR A 99 2.47 3.58 2.48
N THR A 100 3.75 3.34 2.76
CA THR A 100 4.77 4.36 2.98
C THR A 100 5.89 4.09 2.00
N VAL A 101 6.06 5.00 1.04
CA VAL A 101 7.04 4.88 -0.02
C VAL A 101 8.04 6.02 0.11
N VAL A 102 9.32 5.70 0.23
CA VAL A 102 10.40 6.69 0.21
C VAL A 102 11.09 6.56 -1.14
N VAL A 103 11.25 7.65 -1.88
CA VAL A 103 11.85 7.69 -3.22
C VAL A 103 12.90 8.79 -3.32
N PRO A 104 13.83 8.74 -4.29
CA PRO A 104 14.69 9.88 -4.58
C PRO A 104 13.84 11.13 -4.80
N ALA A 105 14.23 12.26 -4.22
CA ALA A 105 13.43 13.48 -4.26
C ALA A 105 13.26 14.04 -5.69
N THR A 106 14.17 13.68 -6.60
CA THR A 106 14.13 14.02 -8.04
C THR A 106 13.33 13.03 -8.88
N ALA A 107 12.70 12.01 -8.26
CA ALA A 107 11.93 11.02 -8.98
C ALA A 107 10.64 11.61 -9.54
N ASN A 108 10.20 11.08 -10.67
CA ASN A 108 8.97 11.53 -11.32
C ASN A 108 7.79 10.73 -10.81
N ILE A 109 6.73 11.39 -10.36
CA ILE A 109 5.49 10.72 -9.96
C ILE A 109 4.62 10.56 -11.19
N GLY A 110 4.69 9.38 -11.82
CA GLY A 110 3.93 9.07 -13.03
C GLY A 110 2.43 8.84 -12.76
N GLY A 111 2.07 8.41 -11.55
CA GLY A 111 0.67 8.28 -11.14
C GLY A 111 0.49 7.71 -9.74
N LEU A 112 -0.48 8.27 -9.01
CA LEU A 112 -0.96 7.75 -7.73
C LEU A 112 -2.45 7.47 -7.88
N GLU A 113 -2.79 6.22 -8.14
CA GLU A 113 -4.17 5.80 -8.39
C GLU A 113 -4.73 5.12 -7.14
N LEU A 114 -5.81 5.71 -6.61
CA LEU A 114 -6.57 5.19 -5.48
C LEU A 114 -8.05 5.12 -5.82
N ASN A 115 -8.68 3.98 -5.55
CA ASN A 115 -10.14 3.89 -5.64
C ASN A 115 -10.82 4.42 -4.37
N ALA A 116 -10.24 4.16 -3.19
CA ALA A 116 -10.70 4.68 -1.91
C ALA A 116 -9.50 4.91 -0.97
N GLY A 117 -9.43 6.09 -0.35
CA GLY A 117 -8.38 6.41 0.62
C GLY A 117 -7.76 7.79 0.40
N GLU A 118 -6.53 7.95 0.87
CA GLU A 118 -5.83 9.23 0.93
C GLU A 118 -4.44 9.14 0.28
N VAL A 119 -4.03 10.22 -0.37
CA VAL A 119 -2.68 10.41 -0.89
C VAL A 119 -2.01 11.54 -0.14
N LEU A 120 -0.78 11.30 0.30
CA LEU A 120 0.14 12.36 0.70
C LEU A 120 1.40 12.27 -0.15
N LEU A 121 1.84 13.41 -0.64
CA LEU A 121 3.14 13.58 -1.30
C LEU A 121 3.92 14.66 -0.55
N ASP A 122 5.12 14.34 -0.10
CA ASP A 122 5.99 15.28 0.60
C ASP A 122 7.46 15.14 0.17
N GLY A 123 8.18 16.26 0.12
CA GLY A 123 9.62 16.29 -0.17
C GLY A 123 10.04 15.95 -1.61
N ILE A 124 9.11 15.77 -2.55
CA ILE A 124 9.41 15.53 -3.98
C ILE A 124 9.58 16.85 -4.72
N HIS A 125 10.64 16.95 -5.52
CA HIS A 125 10.96 18.08 -6.38
C HIS A 125 11.63 17.55 -7.67
N GLY A 126 10.81 17.28 -8.68
CA GLY A 126 11.21 16.76 -9.99
C GLY A 126 10.41 17.42 -11.10
#